data_AF-A0A565CBH3-F1
#
_entry.id   AF-A0A565CBH3-F1
#
_cell.length_a   1.000
_cell.length_b   1.000
_cell.length_c   1.000
_cell.angle_alpha   90.00
_cell.angle_beta   90.00
_cell.angle_gamma   90.00
#
_symmetry.space_group_name_H-M   'P 1'
#
loop_
_entity.id
_entity.type
_entity.pdbx_description
1 polymer ?
#
loop_
_entity_poly.entity_id
_entity_poly.type
_entity_poly.pdbx_seq_one_letter_code
_entity_poly.pdbx_strand_id
1 'polypeptide(L)'
;MDAKLASEQIDGGQHINDRKFLEERAEQCGIEVETISTYIDSFRYGAPPHGGFGMGLERMVMLFLGLDNIRKTSLFPRDPQRLKP
;
A
#
# COMPACT_ATOMS: atom_id res chain seq x y z
N MET A 1 24.18 -1.42 -0.61
CA MET A 1 22.80 -0.93 -0.40
C MET A 1 22.33 -1.54 0.90
N ASP A 2 22.06 -0.72 1.91
CA ASP A 2 21.75 -1.19 3.25
C ASP A 2 20.40 -1.94 3.25
N ALA A 3 20.36 -3.19 3.73
CA ALA A 3 19.17 -4.04 3.66
C ALA A 3 17.98 -3.47 4.45
N LYS A 4 18.27 -2.65 5.48
CA LYS A 4 17.26 -1.90 6.25
C LYS A 4 16.59 -0.79 5.45
N LEU A 5 17.29 -0.18 4.50
CA LEU A 5 16.73 0.90 3.68
C LEU A 5 15.77 0.35 2.63
N ALA A 6 15.98 -0.89 2.16
CA ALA A 6 15.14 -1.57 1.18
C ALA A 6 13.77 -1.99 1.77
N SER A 7 13.71 -2.40 3.04
CA SER A 7 12.45 -2.81 3.69
C SER A 7 11.46 -1.66 3.91
N GLU A 8 11.89 -0.40 3.97
CA GLU A 8 10.98 0.76 4.04
C GLU A 8 10.36 1.12 2.68
N GLN A 9 10.79 0.50 1.57
CA GLN A 9 10.42 0.89 0.20
C GLN A 9 9.40 -0.03 -0.43
N ILE A 10 9.44 -1.29 0.01
CA ILE A 10 8.64 -2.38 -0.48
C ILE A 10 7.93 -2.93 0.74
N ASP A 11 6.64 -2.70 0.81
CA ASP A 11 5.79 -3.31 1.82
C ASP A 11 4.85 -4.30 1.14
N GLY A 12 4.68 -5.46 1.76
CA GLY A 12 3.93 -6.55 1.17
C GLY A 12 3.61 -7.63 2.17
N GLY A 13 2.58 -8.39 1.87
CA GLY A 13 2.09 -9.42 2.76
C GLY A 13 1.00 -10.28 2.13
N GLN A 14 0.71 -11.37 2.82
CA GLN A 14 -0.45 -12.20 2.51
C GLN A 14 -1.72 -11.48 2.94
N HIS A 15 -2.75 -11.51 2.08
CA HIS A 15 -4.05 -10.94 2.39
C HIS A 15 -4.93 -12.00 3.05
N ILE A 16 -5.84 -11.53 3.90
CA ILE A 16 -6.89 -12.36 4.47
C ILE A 16 -7.86 -12.72 3.35
N ASN A 17 -8.00 -14.01 3.06
CA ASN A 17 -8.90 -14.51 2.03
C ASN A 17 -10.18 -15.16 2.59
N ASP A 18 -10.27 -15.34 3.91
CA ASP A 18 -11.50 -15.76 4.58
C ASP A 18 -12.37 -14.55 4.93
N ARG A 19 -13.62 -14.56 4.48
CA ARG A 19 -14.55 -13.44 4.65
C ARG A 19 -14.84 -13.13 6.11
N LYS A 20 -15.11 -14.15 6.94
CA LYS A 20 -15.49 -13.94 8.35
C LYS A 20 -14.32 -13.36 9.13
N PHE A 21 -13.14 -13.91 8.91
CA PHE A 21 -11.93 -13.40 9.53
C PHE A 21 -11.63 -11.97 9.07
N LEU A 22 -11.90 -11.63 7.80
CA LEU A 22 -11.75 -10.25 7.31
C LEU A 22 -12.72 -9.28 8.02
N GLU A 23 -13.98 -9.67 8.23
CA GLU A 23 -14.98 -8.90 8.99
C GLU A 23 -14.53 -8.69 10.44
N GLU A 24 -14.11 -9.75 11.14
CA GLU A 24 -13.60 -9.69 12.51
C GLU A 24 -12.39 -8.75 12.65
N ARG A 25 -11.48 -8.76 11.65
CA ARG A 25 -10.31 -7.89 11.63
C ARG A 25 -10.67 -6.44 11.31
N ALA A 26 -11.66 -6.19 10.46
CA ALA A 26 -12.16 -4.84 10.21
C ALA A 26 -12.72 -4.23 11.50
N GLU A 27 -13.52 -4.98 12.26
CA GLU A 27 -14.07 -4.55 13.55
C GLU A 27 -12.95 -4.26 14.57
N GLN A 28 -11.94 -5.12 14.67
CA GLN A 28 -10.79 -4.92 15.58
C GLN A 28 -9.94 -3.70 15.21
N CYS A 29 -9.91 -3.31 13.94
CA CYS A 29 -9.26 -2.10 13.45
C CYS A 29 -10.15 -0.85 13.55
N GLY A 30 -11.40 -0.97 14.04
CA GLY A 30 -12.36 0.13 14.13
C GLY A 30 -12.92 0.58 12.77
N ILE A 31 -12.93 -0.31 11.77
CA ILE A 31 -13.46 -0.05 10.44
C ILE A 31 -14.91 -0.55 10.39
N GLU A 32 -15.84 0.32 10.00
CA GLU A 32 -17.24 -0.05 9.82
C GLU A 32 -17.42 -0.91 8.57
N VAL A 33 -17.89 -2.15 8.76
CA VAL A 33 -18.03 -3.17 7.71
C VAL A 33 -18.84 -2.67 6.51
N GLU A 34 -19.88 -1.87 6.74
CA GLU A 34 -20.73 -1.31 5.68
C GLU A 34 -19.94 -0.46 4.67
N THR A 35 -18.90 0.26 5.11
CA THR A 35 -18.08 1.13 4.25
C THR A 35 -17.21 0.35 3.26
N ILE A 36 -16.96 -0.92 3.54
CA ILE A 36 -16.13 -1.83 2.73
C ILE A 36 -16.89 -3.09 2.31
N SER A 37 -18.22 -3.10 2.44
CA SER A 37 -19.09 -4.24 2.18
C SER A 37 -18.88 -4.85 0.79
N THR A 38 -18.76 -3.99 -0.24
CA THR A 38 -18.51 -4.45 -1.63
C THR A 38 -17.19 -5.20 -1.78
N TYR A 39 -16.15 -4.79 -1.03
CA TYR A 39 -14.87 -5.49 -1.04
C TYR A 39 -15.00 -6.84 -0.32
N ILE A 40 -15.59 -6.87 0.88
CA ILE A 40 -15.80 -8.10 1.66
C ILE A 40 -16.67 -9.11 0.89
N ASP A 41 -17.70 -8.64 0.19
CA ASP A 41 -18.59 -9.48 -0.61
C ASP A 41 -17.88 -10.16 -1.78
N SER A 42 -16.78 -9.60 -2.28
CA SER A 42 -15.98 -10.24 -3.34
C SER A 42 -15.37 -11.58 -2.89
N PHE A 43 -15.21 -11.81 -1.59
CA PHE A 43 -14.67 -13.05 -1.02
C PHE A 43 -15.74 -14.15 -0.85
N ARG A 44 -17.02 -13.84 -1.09
CA ARG A 44 -18.17 -14.73 -0.84
C ARG A 44 -18.11 -16.06 -1.60
N TYR A 45 -17.58 -16.05 -2.82
CA TYR A 45 -17.54 -17.22 -3.71
C TYR A 45 -16.21 -18.00 -3.63
N GLY A 46 -15.41 -17.74 -2.59
CA GLY A 46 -14.11 -18.36 -2.40
C GLY A 46 -13.00 -17.54 -3.03
N ALA A 47 -12.30 -16.75 -2.20
CA ALA A 47 -11.06 -16.12 -2.59
C ALA A 47 -9.88 -17.08 -2.32
N PRO A 48 -9.03 -17.40 -3.33
CA PRO A 48 -7.85 -18.21 -3.10
C PRO A 48 -6.86 -17.49 -2.17
N PRO A 49 -5.94 -18.19 -1.49
CA PRO A 49 -4.84 -17.55 -0.80
C PRO A 49 -4.04 -16.66 -1.77
N HIS A 50 -3.95 -15.37 -1.46
CA HIS A 50 -3.30 -14.37 -2.30
C HIS A 50 -2.57 -13.34 -1.45
N GLY A 51 -1.69 -12.59 -2.08
CA GLY A 51 -0.95 -11.52 -1.46
C GLY A 51 -0.33 -10.63 -2.52
N GLY A 52 0.39 -9.62 -2.08
CA GLY A 52 1.02 -8.67 -2.97
C GLY A 52 2.00 -7.79 -2.22
N PHE A 53 2.60 -6.87 -2.98
CA PHE A 53 3.45 -5.82 -2.43
C PHE A 53 3.23 -4.52 -3.21
N GLY A 54 3.53 -3.40 -2.56
CA GLY A 54 3.58 -2.08 -3.16
C GLY A 54 5.01 -1.55 -3.17
N MET A 55 5.33 -0.76 -4.20
CA MET A 55 6.60 -0.04 -4.29
C MET A 55 6.36 1.33 -4.90
N GLY A 56 6.87 2.39 -4.25
CA GLY A 56 6.78 3.76 -4.78
C GLY A 56 7.79 3.98 -5.91
N LEU A 57 7.30 4.26 -7.13
CA LEU A 57 8.13 4.48 -8.32
C LEU A 57 9.16 5.61 -8.10
N GLU A 58 8.72 6.77 -7.64
CA GLU A 58 9.56 7.93 -7.40
C GLU A 58 10.65 7.63 -6.38
N ARG A 59 10.32 6.82 -5.36
CA ARG A 59 11.25 6.44 -4.29
C ARG A 59 12.24 5.37 -4.78
N MET A 60 11.80 4.43 -5.62
CA MET A 60 12.68 3.49 -6.32
C MET A 60 13.72 4.23 -7.16
N VAL A 61 13.30 5.21 -7.98
CA VAL A 61 14.21 6.02 -8.80
C VAL A 61 15.15 6.85 -7.92
N MET A 62 14.63 7.45 -6.85
CA MET A 62 15.42 8.29 -5.94
C MET A 62 16.57 7.50 -5.32
N LEU A 63 16.29 6.28 -4.86
CA LEU A 63 17.29 5.39 -4.26
C LEU A 63 18.24 4.82 -5.30
N PHE A 64 17.74 4.41 -6.47
CA PHE A 64 18.56 3.89 -7.55
C PHE A 64 19.62 4.91 -8.00
N LEU A 65 19.25 6.20 -8.04
CA LEU A 65 20.12 7.30 -8.42
C LEU A 65 20.85 7.96 -7.22
N GLY A 66 20.64 7.50 -5.99
CA GLY A 66 21.27 8.06 -4.79
C GLY A 66 20.89 9.53 -4.49
N LEU A 67 19.67 9.93 -4.86
CA LEU A 67 19.16 11.28 -4.65
C LEU A 67 18.71 11.48 -3.20
N ASP A 68 18.87 12.71 -2.71
CA ASP A 68 18.56 13.17 -1.36
C ASP A 68 17.09 13.64 -1.18
N ASN A 69 16.35 13.81 -2.28
CA ASN A 69 15.00 14.36 -2.25
C ASN A 69 14.10 13.75 -3.34
N ILE A 70 12.97 13.18 -2.92
CA ILE A 70 11.99 12.51 -3.81
C ILE A 70 11.36 13.46 -4.83
N ARG A 71 11.36 14.76 -4.56
CA ARG A 71 10.84 15.76 -5.52
C ARG A 71 11.67 15.81 -6.81
N LYS A 72 12.92 15.35 -6.79
CA LYS A 72 13.80 15.28 -7.98
C LYS A 72 13.42 14.16 -8.95
N THR A 73 12.57 13.22 -8.52
CA THR A 73 12.14 12.08 -9.35
C THR A 73 10.68 12.16 -9.80
N SER A 74 9.99 13.25 -9.46
CA SER A 74 8.64 13.56 -9.94
C SER A 74 8.69 14.79 -10.85
N LEU A 75 8.04 14.73 -12.01
CA LEU A 75 8.07 15.82 -12.99
C LEU A 75 7.39 17.10 -12.46
N PHE A 76 6.25 16.94 -11.77
CA PHE A 76 5.53 18.03 -11.10
C PHE A 76 5.23 17.57 -9.67
N PRO A 77 6.20 17.68 -8.74
CA PRO A 77 6.06 17.10 -7.42
C PRO A 77 4.92 17.76 -6.65
N ARG A 78 4.18 16.93 -5.91
CA ARG A 78 3.05 17.32 -5.07
C ARG A 78 3.43 17.21 -3.60
N ASP A 79 3.09 18.26 -2.85
CA ASP A 79 3.12 18.27 -1.39
C ASP A 79 2.01 19.22 -0.88
N PRO A 80 1.73 19.28 0.43
CA PRO A 80 0.67 20.13 0.96
C PRO A 80 0.83 21.62 0.62
N GLN A 81 2.04 22.08 0.26
CA GLN A 81 2.34 23.47 -0.07
C GLN A 81 2.35 23.74 -1.60
N ARG A 82 2.52 22.72 -2.45
CA ARG A 82 2.64 22.86 -3.91
C ARG A 82 1.50 22.17 -4.67
N LEU A 83 0.53 22.98 -5.09
CA LEU A 83 -0.62 22.55 -5.90
C LEU A 83 -0.57 23.01 -7.37
N LYS A 84 0.42 23.81 -7.77
CA LYS A 84 0.61 24.24 -9.16
C LYS A 84 1.96 23.73 -9.69
N PRO A 85 2.07 23.45 -11.00
CA PRO A 85 3.36 23.28 -11.67
C PRO A 85 4.32 24.41 -11.33
#